data_AF-A0A2N9HJ40-F1
#
_entry.id   AF-A0A2N9HJ40-F1
#
_cell.length_a   1.000
_cell.length_b   1.000
_cell.length_c   1.000
_cell.angle_alpha   90.00
_cell.angle_beta   90.00
_cell.angle_gamma   90.00
#
_symmetry.space_group_name_H-M   'P 1'
#
loop_
_entity.id
_entity.type
_entity.pdbx_description
1 polymer ?
#
loop_
_entity_poly.entity_id
_entity_poly.type
_entity_poly.pdbx_seq_one_letter_code
_entity_poly.pdbx_strand_id
1 'polypeptide(L)'
;MTSTSEKNNNLLPPGLVSNLQQVLSKKNNNDNNDSEAESKESDNAEPSSSTSVSDASEAIDTSKPIVLVTNGDGIESLGLVYLVEALVREGLYNVHVCAPQSWV
;
A
#
# COMPACT_ATOMS: atom_id res chain seq x y z
N MET A 1 15.89 -43.15 -1.06
CA MET A 1 15.36 -42.18 -0.09
C MET A 1 16.47 -41.22 0.28
N THR A 2 16.52 -40.06 -0.38
CA THR A 2 17.43 -38.96 -0.03
C THR A 2 16.60 -37.69 -0.10
N SER A 3 16.08 -37.27 1.06
CA SER A 3 15.37 -36.01 1.21
C SER A 3 16.42 -34.90 1.29
N THR A 4 16.61 -34.16 0.22
CA THR A 4 17.45 -32.96 0.23
C THR A 4 16.64 -31.84 0.89
N SER A 5 16.98 -31.54 2.14
CA SER A 5 16.49 -30.37 2.86
C SER A 5 16.81 -29.11 2.05
N GLU A 6 15.78 -28.44 1.56
CA GLU A 6 15.88 -27.15 0.88
C GLU A 6 16.43 -26.13 1.86
N LYS A 7 17.67 -25.70 1.62
CA LYS A 7 18.31 -24.61 2.36
C LYS A 7 17.53 -23.35 2.00
N ASN A 8 16.77 -22.83 2.95
CA ASN A 8 16.00 -21.60 2.81
C ASN A 8 16.96 -20.41 2.63
N ASN A 9 17.21 -20.07 1.38
CA ASN A 9 18.00 -18.90 1.02
C ASN A 9 17.13 -17.64 1.23
N ASN A 10 16.90 -17.27 2.49
CA ASN A 10 16.29 -15.98 2.82
C ASN A 10 17.28 -14.87 2.44
N LEU A 11 17.16 -14.39 1.20
CA LEU A 11 17.92 -13.29 0.60
C LEU A 11 17.46 -11.92 1.11
N LEU A 12 16.86 -11.88 2.30
CA LEU A 12 16.28 -10.69 2.90
C LEU A 12 17.13 -10.29 4.11
N PRO A 13 17.41 -8.99 4.30
CA PRO A 13 18.17 -8.51 5.44
C PRO A 13 17.55 -9.00 6.76
N PRO A 14 18.34 -9.47 7.75
CA PRO A 14 17.81 -10.05 8.99
C PRO A 14 16.82 -9.14 9.74
N GLY A 15 17.03 -7.82 9.68
CA GLY A 15 16.14 -6.82 10.27
C GLY A 15 14.76 -6.73 9.60
N LEU A 16 14.67 -7.03 8.31
CA LEU A 16 13.39 -7.09 7.58
C LEU A 16 12.61 -8.36 7.90
N VAL A 17 13.31 -9.48 8.07
CA VAL A 17 12.69 -10.80 8.32
C VAL A 17 12.09 -10.88 9.73
N SER A 18 12.73 -10.29 10.74
CA SER A 18 12.27 -10.38 12.13
C SER A 18 10.91 -9.74 12.37
N ASN A 19 10.68 -8.54 11.81
CA ASN A 19 9.39 -7.85 11.94
C ASN A 19 8.27 -8.64 11.25
N LEU A 20 8.54 -9.14 10.05
CA LEU A 20 7.56 -9.92 9.28
C LEU A 20 7.22 -11.24 9.98
N GLN A 21 8.21 -11.95 10.51
CA GLN A 21 8.00 -13.17 11.28
C GLN A 21 7.14 -12.90 12.52
N GLN A 22 7.44 -11.86 13.29
CA GLN A 22 6.68 -11.53 14.51
C GLN A 22 5.21 -11.25 14.22
N VAL A 23 4.92 -10.47 13.17
CA VAL A 23 3.54 -10.11 12.78
C VAL A 23 2.79 -11.34 12.26
N LEU A 24 3.43 -12.15 11.42
CA LEU A 24 2.82 -13.35 10.85
C LEU A 24 2.55 -14.43 11.91
N SER A 25 3.48 -14.65 12.84
CA SER A 25 3.29 -15.58 13.96
C SER A 25 2.16 -15.15 14.89
N LYS A 26 1.98 -13.84 15.09
CA LYS A 26 0.91 -13.30 15.94
C LYS A 26 -0.47 -13.46 15.29
N LYS A 27 -0.54 -13.44 13.96
CA LYS A 27 -1.78 -13.71 13.20
C LYS A 27 -2.13 -15.21 13.19
N ASN A 28 -1.13 -16.09 13.10
CA ASN A 28 -1.36 -17.54 13.04
C ASN A 28 -1.80 -18.18 14.38
N ASN A 29 -1.60 -17.50 15.51
CA ASN A 29 -2.02 -17.98 16.83
C ASN A 29 -3.44 -17.55 17.23
N ASN A 30 -4.16 -16.82 16.37
CA ASN A 30 -5.49 -16.32 16.70
C ASN A 30 -6.64 -17.26 16.29
N ASP A 31 -6.33 -18.42 15.70
CA ASP A 31 -7.33 -19.39 15.21
C ASP A 31 -7.52 -20.62 16.11
N ASN A 32 -7.05 -20.62 17.37
CA ASN A 32 -7.32 -21.72 18.31
C ASN A 32 -7.44 -21.26 19.77
N ASN A 33 -8.63 -20.79 20.19
CA ASN A 33 -9.38 -21.31 21.35
C ASN A 33 -10.68 -20.52 21.59
N ASP A 34 -11.76 -21.28 21.74
CA ASP A 34 -13.16 -20.89 21.94
C ASP A 34 -13.50 -20.43 23.38
N SER A 35 -14.51 -19.55 23.46
CA SER A 35 -15.53 -19.39 24.54
C SER A 35 -15.07 -18.87 25.93
N GLU A 36 -15.70 -17.90 26.61
CA GLU A 36 -17.13 -17.55 26.73
C GLU A 36 -17.34 -16.19 27.47
N ALA A 37 -18.53 -15.59 27.29
CA ALA A 37 -19.25 -14.59 28.13
C ALA A 37 -19.26 -13.07 27.77
N GLU A 38 -20.25 -12.73 26.95
CA GLU A 38 -21.28 -11.66 27.09
C GLU A 38 -20.90 -10.17 27.31
N SER A 39 -21.22 -9.32 26.31
CA SER A 39 -22.40 -8.43 26.36
C SER A 39 -22.51 -7.57 25.07
N LYS A 40 -23.74 -7.17 24.80
CA LYS A 40 -24.31 -6.64 23.55
C LYS A 40 -23.82 -5.22 23.21
N GLU A 41 -23.62 -4.92 21.93
CA GLU A 41 -24.44 -3.97 21.15
C GLU A 41 -23.88 -3.76 19.72
N SER A 42 -24.82 -3.58 18.79
CA SER A 42 -24.61 -3.17 17.39
C SER A 42 -23.82 -1.87 17.30
N ASP A 43 -22.92 -1.74 16.34
CA ASP A 43 -23.20 -1.10 15.05
C ASP A 43 -21.92 -0.87 14.23
N ASN A 44 -22.15 -0.91 12.93
CA ASN A 44 -21.39 -0.42 11.79
C ASN A 44 -20.21 0.55 11.99
N ALA A 45 -19.24 0.44 11.05
CA ALA A 45 -18.34 1.47 10.52
C ALA A 45 -16.99 1.73 11.23
N GLU A 46 -15.89 1.30 10.59
CA GLU A 46 -14.94 2.15 9.84
C GLU A 46 -13.55 1.48 9.79
N PRO A 47 -12.91 1.30 8.61
CA PRO A 47 -11.48 1.04 8.57
C PRO A 47 -10.73 2.33 8.93
N SER A 48 -9.77 2.19 9.86
CA SER A 48 -8.94 3.26 10.41
C SER A 48 -8.47 4.27 9.36
N SER A 49 -9.02 5.48 9.45
CA SER A 49 -8.47 6.68 8.83
C SER A 49 -7.14 7.01 9.51
N SER A 50 -6.03 6.80 8.79
CA SER A 50 -4.71 7.25 9.24
C SER A 50 -4.60 8.77 9.02
N THR A 51 -4.47 9.47 10.14
CA THR A 51 -4.26 10.91 10.33
C THR A 51 -3.31 11.56 9.29
N SER A 52 -3.92 12.35 8.41
CA SER A 52 -3.60 13.74 8.05
C SER A 52 -2.14 14.20 8.09
N VAL A 53 -1.51 14.27 6.91
CA VAL A 53 -0.62 15.40 6.59
C VAL A 53 -1.50 16.54 6.11
N SER A 54 -1.60 17.60 6.91
CA SER A 54 -2.31 18.82 6.58
C SER A 54 -1.54 19.60 5.53
N ASP A 55 -1.96 19.52 4.27
CA ASP A 55 -1.66 20.49 3.23
C ASP A 55 -2.90 20.61 2.34
N ALA A 56 -3.51 21.81 2.32
CA ALA A 56 -4.70 22.22 1.57
C ALA A 56 -5.68 21.09 1.19
N SER A 57 -6.65 20.82 2.07
CA SER A 57 -7.74 19.87 1.81
C SER A 57 -8.71 20.39 0.73
N GLU A 58 -8.28 20.37 -0.53
CA GLU A 58 -9.18 19.92 -1.59
C GLU A 58 -9.64 18.53 -1.15
N ALA A 59 -10.92 18.37 -0.80
CA ALA A 59 -11.44 17.07 -0.43
C ALA A 59 -11.23 16.15 -1.63
N ILE A 60 -10.23 15.26 -1.54
CA ILE A 60 -9.92 14.30 -2.60
C ILE A 60 -11.18 13.48 -2.79
N ASP A 61 -11.78 13.60 -3.97
CA ASP A 61 -13.00 12.88 -4.30
C ASP A 61 -12.69 11.38 -4.35
N THR A 62 -13.01 10.68 -3.26
CA THR A 62 -12.73 9.25 -3.10
C THR A 62 -13.58 8.38 -4.02
N SER A 63 -14.56 8.96 -4.75
CA SER A 63 -15.34 8.22 -5.76
C SER A 63 -14.56 8.03 -7.06
N LYS A 64 -13.55 8.87 -7.33
CA LYS A 64 -12.74 8.79 -8.55
C LYS A 64 -11.67 7.70 -8.43
N PRO A 65 -11.45 6.90 -9.50
CA PRO A 65 -10.34 5.96 -9.53
C PRO A 65 -8.99 6.66 -9.35
N ILE A 66 -8.08 6.01 -8.61
CA ILE A 66 -6.72 6.48 -8.38
C ILE A 66 -5.81 5.91 -9.45
N VAL A 67 -5.00 6.77 -10.09
CA VAL A 67 -4.05 6.38 -11.14
C VAL A 67 -2.64 6.78 -10.71
N LEU A 68 -1.73 5.81 -10.68
CA LEU A 68 -0.29 6.04 -10.52
C LEU A 68 0.38 6.06 -11.89
N VAL A 69 1.01 7.17 -12.24
CA VAL A 69 1.72 7.36 -13.52
C VAL A 69 3.22 7.37 -13.29
N THR A 70 3.97 6.64 -14.12
CA THR A 70 5.43 6.54 -14.08
C THR A 70 6.02 6.48 -15.50
N ASN A 71 7.31 6.79 -15.65
CA ASN A 71 8.06 6.68 -16.89
C ASN A 71 9.55 6.35 -16.63
N GLY A 72 10.31 6.07 -17.69
CA GLY A 72 11.77 5.87 -17.63
C GLY A 72 12.62 7.14 -17.87
N ASP A 73 12.05 8.16 -18.51
CA ASP A 73 12.79 9.33 -18.99
C ASP A 73 13.00 10.41 -17.90
N GLY A 74 12.27 10.31 -16.79
CA GLY A 74 12.34 11.23 -15.67
C GLY A 74 11.07 12.07 -15.47
N ILE A 75 10.97 12.66 -14.29
CA ILE A 75 9.78 13.38 -13.80
C ILE A 75 9.44 14.61 -14.64
N GLU A 76 10.45 15.25 -15.25
CA GLU A 76 10.29 16.43 -16.11
C GLU A 76 10.15 16.08 -17.61
N SER A 77 10.05 14.79 -17.98
CA SER A 77 9.93 14.44 -19.39
C SER A 77 8.61 14.93 -19.98
N LEU A 78 8.67 15.51 -21.18
CA LEU A 78 7.50 16.11 -21.85
C LEU A 78 6.35 15.11 -22.00
N GLY A 79 6.64 13.84 -22.29
CA GLY A 79 5.62 12.81 -22.41
C GLY A 79 4.84 12.58 -21.12
N LEU A 80 5.52 12.57 -19.97
CA LEU A 80 4.88 12.44 -18.66
C LEU A 80 4.06 13.68 -18.32
N VAL A 81 4.64 14.87 -18.53
CA VAL A 81 3.97 16.15 -18.24
C VAL A 81 2.67 16.28 -19.04
N TYR A 82 2.69 16.06 -20.35
CA TYR A 82 1.49 16.18 -21.19
C TYR A 82 0.44 15.12 -20.87
N LEU A 83 0.85 13.90 -20.52
CA LEU A 83 -0.08 12.85 -20.10
C LEU A 83 -0.80 13.23 -18.81
N VAL A 84 -0.04 13.69 -17.80
CA VAL A 84 -0.61 14.12 -16.51
C VAL A 84 -1.53 15.32 -16.69
N GLU A 85 -1.14 16.30 -17.51
CA GLU A 85 -1.98 17.46 -17.83
C GLU A 85 -3.32 17.03 -18.44
N ALA A 86 -3.32 16.08 -19.39
CA ALA A 86 -4.54 15.58 -20.01
C ALA A 86 -5.45 14.87 -18.99
N LEU A 87 -4.89 14.00 -18.14
CA LEU A 87 -5.64 13.26 -17.11
C LEU A 87 -6.26 14.19 -16.06
N VAL A 88 -5.50 15.19 -15.60
CA VAL A 88 -5.97 16.18 -14.63
C VAL A 88 -7.05 17.06 -15.25
N ARG A 89 -6.90 17.46 -16.53
CA ARG A 89 -7.88 18.29 -17.24
C ARG A 89 -9.23 17.61 -17.42
N GLU A 90 -9.27 16.30 -17.64
CA GLU A 90 -10.53 15.55 -17.67
C GLU A 90 -11.19 15.46 -16.30
N GLY A 91 -10.40 15.49 -15.22
CA GLY A 91 -10.90 15.49 -13.85
C GLY A 91 -11.62 14.20 -13.45
N LEU A 92 -11.44 13.10 -14.18
CA LEU A 92 -12.06 11.80 -13.93
C LEU A 92 -11.26 10.92 -12.94
N TYR A 93 -10.01 11.29 -12.68
CA TYR A 93 -9.05 10.48 -11.91
C TYR A 93 -8.39 11.29 -10.80
N ASN A 94 -8.04 10.61 -9.72
CA ASN A 94 -7.06 11.11 -8.75
C ASN A 94 -5.67 10.66 -9.20
N VAL A 95 -4.89 11.59 -9.77
CA VAL A 95 -3.61 11.27 -10.42
C VAL A 95 -2.46 11.46 -9.44
N HIS A 96 -1.64 10.42 -9.28
CA HIS A 96 -0.39 10.44 -8.54
C HIS A 96 0.76 10.15 -9.51
N VAL A 97 1.87 10.84 -9.36
CA VAL A 97 3.02 10.71 -10.25
C VAL A 97 4.24 10.25 -9.45
N CYS A 98 4.94 9.24 -9.96
CA CYS A 98 6.20 8.77 -9.41
C CYS A 98 7.13 8.38 -10.56
N ALA A 99 8.25 9.08 -10.71
CA ALA A 99 9.23 8.84 -11.76
C ALA A 99 10.65 9.17 -11.26
N PRO A 100 11.71 8.67 -11.92
CA PRO A 100 13.08 9.08 -11.64
C PRO A 100 13.24 10.60 -11.71
N GLN A 101 14.16 11.18 -10.94
CA GLN A 101 14.44 12.62 -11.05
C GLN A 101 14.99 12.98 -12.43
N SER A 102 15.83 12.11 -12.99
CA SER A 102 16.36 12.20 -14.36
C SER A 102 16.50 10.79 -14.94
N TRP A 103 16.65 10.72 -16.26
CA TRP A 103 17.19 9.54 -16.92
C TRP A 103 18.70 9.38 -16.59
N VAL A 104 19.21 8.16 -16.73
CA VAL A 104 20.64 7.80 -16.54
C VAL A 104 21.30 7.58 -17.89
#